data_AF-A0A850ZUG0-F1
#
_entry.id   AF-A0A850ZUG0-F1
#
_cell.length_a   1.000
_cell.length_b   1.000
_cell.length_c   1.000
_cell.angle_alpha   90.00
_cell.angle_beta   90.00
_cell.angle_gamma   90.00
#
_symmetry.space_group_name_H-M   'P 1'
#
loop_
_entity.id
_entity.type
_entity.pdbx_description
1 polymer ?
#
loop_
_entity_poly.entity_id
_entity_poly.type
_entity_poly.pdbx_seq_one_letter_code
_entity_poly.pdbx_strand_id
1 'polypeptide(L)'
;MERMIIFCMLFFCSSMALTAAPHKIAKYKQIFKTIHLLETTVKDKDVELLHTPENPVEECLSTAVTCFQKGTLKLQPENSQVNSTFIQTIKTLKR
;
A
#
# COMPACT_ATOMS: atom_id res chain seq x y z
N MET A 1 -2.56 45.50 -1.05
CA MET A 1 -3.30 44.21 -1.13
C MET A 1 -2.48 43.11 -1.79
N GLU A 2 -1.66 43.40 -2.80
CA GLU A 2 -0.84 42.39 -3.50
C GLU A 2 0.11 41.59 -2.60
N ARG A 3 0.81 42.24 -1.65
CA ARG A 3 1.66 41.52 -0.68
C ARG A 3 0.86 40.53 0.18
N MET A 4 -0.37 40.88 0.58
CA MET A 4 -1.24 40.01 1.37
C MET A 4 -1.68 38.78 0.56
N ILE A 5 -1.95 38.96 -0.74
CA ILE A 5 -2.30 37.85 -1.66
C ILE A 5 -1.13 36.88 -1.81
N ILE A 6 0.10 37.38 -1.94
CA ILE A 6 1.31 36.54 -2.03
C ILE A 6 1.49 35.72 -0.75
N PHE A 7 1.35 36.35 0.43
CA PHE A 7 1.42 35.62 1.71
C PHE A 7 0.33 34.56 1.85
N CYS A 8 -0.92 34.87 1.48
CA CYS A 8 -2.00 33.90 1.48
C CYS A 8 -1.69 32.72 0.54
N MET A 9 -1.25 32.98 -0.69
CA MET A 9 -0.86 31.93 -1.64
C MET A 9 0.25 31.03 -1.08
N LEU A 10 1.31 31.60 -0.50
CA LEU A 10 2.41 30.83 0.09
C LEU A 10 1.95 30.00 1.32
N PHE A 11 1.08 30.57 2.16
CA PHE A 11 0.53 29.87 3.33
C PHE A 11 -0.40 28.72 2.94
N PHE A 12 -1.25 28.91 1.92
CA PHE A 12 -2.10 27.85 1.38
C PHE A 12 -1.28 26.75 0.66
N CYS A 13 -0.28 27.12 -0.14
CA CYS A 13 0.60 26.13 -0.79
C CYS A 13 1.41 25.31 0.22
N SER A 14 1.94 25.95 1.27
CA SER A 14 2.71 25.25 2.32
C SER A 14 1.84 24.31 3.16
N SER A 15 0.60 24.68 3.49
CA SER A 15 -0.34 23.81 4.20
C SER A 15 -0.79 22.61 3.35
N MET A 16 -0.98 22.78 2.04
CA MET A 16 -1.24 21.65 1.13
C MET A 16 -0.04 20.70 1.03
N ALA A 17 1.18 21.21 0.97
CA ALA A 17 2.39 20.38 0.97
C ALA A 17 2.54 19.62 2.30
N LEU A 18 2.25 20.26 3.43
CA LEU A 18 2.37 19.68 4.76
C LEU A 18 1.33 18.58 5.04
N THR A 19 0.14 18.65 4.42
CA THR A 19 -0.93 17.65 4.58
C THR A 19 -0.74 16.40 3.71
N ALA A 20 0.06 16.49 2.64
CA ALA A 20 0.36 15.35 1.76
C ALA A 20 1.27 14.29 2.41
N ALA A 21 2.24 14.69 3.24
CA ALA A 21 3.16 13.76 3.89
C ALA A 21 2.49 12.88 4.98
N PRO A 22 1.64 13.41 5.88
CA PRO A 22 0.87 12.62 6.84
C PRO A 22 -0.04 11.57 6.18
N HIS A 23 -0.67 11.94 5.06
CA HIS A 23 -1.55 11.03 4.33
C HIS A 23 -0.79 9.81 3.77
N LYS A 24 0.40 10.04 3.20
CA LYS A 24 1.28 8.94 2.73
C LYS A 24 1.69 8.02 3.86
N ILE A 25 2.13 8.56 5.00
CA ILE A 25 2.56 7.77 6.16
C ILE A 25 1.41 6.92 6.72
N ALA A 26 0.22 7.51 6.87
CA ALA A 26 -0.96 6.79 7.33
C ALA A 26 -1.33 5.65 6.38
N LYS A 27 -1.28 5.89 5.06
CA LYS A 27 -1.51 4.87 4.03
C LYS A 27 -0.52 3.71 4.15
N TYR A 28 0.78 3.98 4.26
CA TYR A 28 1.78 2.92 4.41
C TYR A 28 1.63 2.14 5.71
N LYS A 29 1.30 2.80 6.83
CA LYS A 29 1.00 2.10 8.10
C LYS A 29 -0.21 1.17 7.96
N GLN A 30 -1.24 1.60 7.25
CA GLN A 30 -2.41 0.76 7.00
C GLN A 30 -2.04 -0.45 6.13
N ILE A 31 -1.31 -0.24 5.03
CA ILE A 31 -0.82 -1.32 4.16
C ILE A 31 0.00 -2.34 4.96
N PHE A 32 0.92 -1.88 5.80
CA PHE A 32 1.75 -2.76 6.63
C PHE A 32 0.91 -3.64 7.57
N LYS A 33 -0.10 -3.05 8.24
CA LYS A 33 -1.05 -3.82 9.05
C LYS A 33 -1.85 -4.84 8.23
N THR A 34 -2.27 -4.44 7.02
CA THR A 34 -2.99 -5.31 6.10
C THR A 34 -2.13 -6.49 5.64
N ILE A 35 -0.83 -6.29 5.40
CA ILE A 35 0.12 -7.36 5.05
C ILE A 35 0.25 -8.36 6.21
N HIS A 36 0.43 -7.89 7.45
CA HIS A 36 0.50 -8.79 8.60
C HIS A 36 -0.79 -9.60 8.82
N LEU A 37 -1.95 -9.01 8.53
CA LEU A 37 -3.21 -9.76 8.55
C LEU A 37 -3.29 -10.78 7.41
N LEU A 38 -2.75 -10.45 6.24
CA LEU A 38 -2.71 -11.37 5.10
C LEU A 38 -1.86 -12.61 5.41
N GLU A 39 -0.70 -12.41 6.04
CA GLU A 39 0.22 -13.48 6.44
C GLU A 39 -0.48 -14.56 7.29
N THR A 40 -1.41 -14.19 8.16
CA THR A 40 -2.14 -15.15 9.00
C THR A 40 -3.34 -15.80 8.32
N THR A 41 -3.63 -15.46 7.07
CA THR A 41 -4.82 -15.94 6.35
C THR A 41 -4.50 -16.59 5.00
N VAL A 42 -3.25 -16.50 4.56
CA VAL A 42 -2.78 -17.04 3.28
C VAL A 42 -2.27 -18.46 3.46
N LYS A 43 -2.51 -19.31 2.46
CA LYS A 43 -1.93 -20.64 2.39
C LYS A 43 -0.41 -20.53 2.17
N ASP A 44 0.37 -21.21 2.99
CA ASP A 44 1.85 -21.18 2.97
C ASP A 44 2.48 -22.47 2.42
N LYS A 45 1.70 -23.55 2.27
CA LYS A 45 2.15 -24.87 1.78
C LYS A 45 1.63 -25.19 0.39
N ASP A 46 2.48 -25.86 -0.39
CA ASP A 46 2.18 -26.32 -1.75
C ASP A 46 1.69 -25.17 -2.66
N VAL A 47 2.39 -24.03 -2.59
CA VAL A 47 2.06 -22.81 -3.33
C VAL A 47 3.14 -22.46 -4.35
N GLU A 48 2.73 -21.84 -5.46
CA GLU A 48 3.65 -21.27 -6.44
C GLU A 48 4.44 -20.12 -5.80
N LEU A 49 5.77 -20.14 -5.94
CA LEU A 49 6.60 -19.03 -5.50
C LEU A 49 6.31 -17.78 -6.34
N LEU A 50 6.03 -16.67 -5.67
CA LEU A 50 5.79 -15.38 -6.33
C LEU A 50 7.11 -14.64 -6.53
N HIS A 51 7.31 -14.13 -7.75
CA HIS A 51 8.46 -13.30 -8.05
C HIS A 51 8.44 -12.01 -7.22
N THR A 52 9.43 -11.85 -6.34
CA THR A 52 9.52 -10.79 -5.35
C THR A 52 10.85 -10.04 -5.50
N PRO A 53 10.86 -8.76 -5.92
CA PRO A 53 12.09 -7.98 -5.99
C PRO A 53 12.62 -7.68 -4.58
N GLU A 54 13.81 -8.19 -4.23
CA GLU A 54 14.40 -7.98 -2.89
C GLU A 54 14.97 -6.56 -2.70
N ASN A 55 15.54 -5.97 -3.75
CA ASN A 55 16.18 -4.65 -3.70
C ASN A 55 15.78 -3.82 -4.93
N PRO A 56 14.54 -3.31 -4.97
CA PRO A 56 14.13 -2.43 -6.07
C PRO A 56 14.94 -1.13 -6.03
N VAL A 57 15.57 -0.78 -7.15
CA VAL A 57 16.13 0.57 -7.37
C VAL A 57 15.03 1.60 -7.14
N GLU A 58 15.36 2.78 -6.61
CA GLU A 58 14.36 3.80 -6.22
C GLU A 58 13.38 4.14 -7.36
N GLU A 59 13.90 4.26 -8.58
CA GLU A 59 13.12 4.51 -9.80
C GLU A 59 12.14 3.36 -10.15
N CYS A 60 12.40 2.15 -9.66
CA CYS A 60 11.59 0.95 -9.88
C CYS A 60 10.57 0.69 -8.75
N LEU A 61 10.53 1.48 -7.67
CA LEU A 61 9.66 1.22 -6.51
C LEU A 61 8.18 1.07 -6.90
N SER A 62 7.68 1.93 -7.79
CA SER A 62 6.28 1.84 -8.26
C SER A 62 6.01 0.55 -9.05
N THR A 63 6.97 0.13 -9.86
CA THR A 63 6.90 -1.11 -10.64
C THR A 63 6.96 -2.33 -9.72
N ALA A 64 7.84 -2.31 -8.71
CA ALA A 64 7.94 -3.35 -7.70
C ALA A 64 6.62 -3.52 -6.94
N VAL A 65 6.02 -2.41 -6.48
CA VAL A 65 4.68 -2.42 -5.84
C VAL A 65 3.63 -3.04 -6.76
N THR A 66 3.66 -2.71 -8.05
CA THR A 66 2.73 -3.29 -9.03
C THR A 66 2.94 -4.81 -9.19
N CYS A 67 4.18 -5.30 -9.20
CA CYS A 67 4.48 -6.73 -9.22
C CYS A 67 3.90 -7.43 -7.98
N PHE A 68 4.08 -6.85 -6.79
CA PHE A 68 3.48 -7.38 -5.56
C PHE A 68 1.96 -7.44 -5.65
N GLN A 69 1.31 -6.35 -6.07
CA GLN A 69 -0.15 -6.31 -6.22
C GLN A 69 -0.68 -7.36 -7.19
N LYS A 70 0.00 -7.59 -8.32
CA LYS A 70 -0.34 -8.67 -9.26
C LYS A 70 -0.11 -10.05 -8.64
N GLY A 71 0.97 -10.23 -7.88
CA GLY A 71 1.26 -11.46 -7.14
C GLY A 71 0.11 -11.86 -6.20
N THR A 72 -0.54 -10.89 -5.55
CA THR A 72 -1.68 -11.17 -4.64
C THR A 72 -2.84 -11.91 -5.32
N LEU A 73 -2.98 -11.84 -6.65
CA LEU A 73 -4.03 -12.55 -7.41
C LEU A 73 -3.85 -14.07 -7.40
N LYS A 74 -2.61 -14.53 -7.21
CA LYS A 74 -2.27 -15.95 -7.18
C LYS A 74 -2.37 -16.55 -5.78
N LEU A 75 -2.53 -15.71 -4.75
CA LEU A 75 -2.66 -16.17 -3.38
C LEU A 75 -3.99 -16.88 -3.17
N GLN A 76 -3.98 -17.84 -2.26
CA GLN A 76 -5.15 -18.60 -1.84
C GLN A 76 -5.30 -18.49 -0.32
N PRO A 77 -6.53 -18.50 0.20
CA PRO A 77 -6.75 -18.54 1.64
C PRO A 77 -6.26 -19.88 2.20
N GLU A 78 -5.78 -19.88 3.45
CA GLU A 78 -5.34 -21.08 4.15
C GLU A 78 -6.47 -22.12 4.26
N ASN A 79 -7.69 -21.66 4.58
CA ASN A 79 -8.88 -22.49 4.72
C ASN A 79 -10.16 -21.64 4.56
N SER A 80 -11.32 -22.30 4.59
CA SER A 80 -12.63 -21.63 4.42
C SER A 80 -13.00 -20.69 5.57
N GLN A 81 -12.49 -20.93 6.78
CA GLN A 81 -12.79 -20.12 7.97
C GLN A 81 -12.20 -18.71 7.86
N VAL A 82 -11.01 -18.59 7.26
CA VAL A 82 -10.33 -17.28 7.09
C VAL A 82 -10.64 -16.60 5.75
N ASN A 83 -11.41 -17.24 4.86
CA ASN A 83 -11.62 -16.79 3.49
C ASN A 83 -12.24 -15.39 3.40
N SER A 84 -13.20 -15.05 4.26
CA SER A 84 -13.82 -13.71 4.26
C SER A 84 -12.80 -12.60 4.57
N THR A 85 -11.98 -12.83 5.60
CA THR A 85 -10.88 -11.94 5.99
C THR A 85 -9.82 -11.85 4.89
N PHE A 86 -9.45 -12.98 4.30
CA PHE A 86 -8.51 -13.04 3.17
C PHE A 86 -9.00 -12.18 1.99
N ILE A 87 -10.23 -12.39 1.53
CA ILE A 87 -10.81 -11.64 0.39
C ILE A 87 -10.87 -10.14 0.68
N GLN A 88 -11.23 -9.75 1.89
CA GLN A 88 -11.26 -8.35 2.29
C GLN A 88 -9.86 -7.73 2.27
N THR A 89 -8.87 -8.47 2.78
CA THR A 89 -7.47 -8.03 2.85
C THR A 89 -6.86 -7.87 1.45
N ILE A 90 -7.11 -8.81 0.54
CA ILE A 90 -6.70 -8.72 -0.86
C ILE A 90 -7.35 -7.52 -1.56
N LYS A 91 -8.64 -7.23 -1.30
CA LYS A 91 -9.31 -6.04 -1.85
C LYS A 91 -8.67 -4.74 -1.36
N THR A 92 -8.23 -4.67 -0.11
CA THR A 92 -7.56 -3.50 0.45
C THR A 92 -6.18 -3.28 -0.19
N LEU A 93 -5.41 -4.33 -0.46
CA LEU A 93 -4.06 -4.21 -1.05
C LEU A 93 -4.05 -3.83 -2.54
N LYS A 94 -5.13 -4.12 -3.26
CA LYS A 94 -5.29 -3.72 -4.67
C LYS A 94 -5.56 -2.23 -4.87
N ARG A 95 -5.81 -1.46 -3.81
CA ARG A 95 -6.32 -0.07 -3.85
C ARG A 95 -5.24 0.96 -3.48
#